data_AF-A0A6P8UY65-F1
#
_entry.id   AF-A0A6P8UY65-F1
#
_cell.length_a   1.000
_cell.length_b   1.000
_cell.length_c   1.000
_cell.angle_alpha   90.00
_cell.angle_beta   90.00
_cell.angle_gamma   90.00
#
_symmetry.space_group_name_H-M   'P 1'
#
loop_
_entity.id
_entity.type
_entity.pdbx_description
1 polymer ?
#
loop_
_entity_poly.entity_id
_entity_poly.type
_entity_poly.pdbx_seq_one_letter_code
_entity_poly.pdbx_strand_id
1 'polypeptide(L)'
;MAFQCQRDCYMKEFVTSVVSCCPAELKHEVNGKKETLKGFNIKLQDTILFPEGGGQPDDHGLIGDVPVVRVTRQGADAVHFVGSPLEEGQEVQVKVDWERRFDHMQQHSGQHVITALAENMFGYKTTSWELGRQRSTIELDTPSVKPAQLQALEEAVNEKIRVHTPVTVQLLSIDDPAVEKVKSRGLPDDHAGPIRIIDIEGVDANMCCGTHVSNLSHLQIIKLLGTEKGKKNKTNLIFLTGNRVLKYAEKSYSTERSLVSLLKTGPDEHVEAVDKLQKSVKLLLKTNLSLLRDMAVVITQNFKNDPQRGNFFSLHKKEGDNEFMSIIANELTTEGTLVFLTVGEEKGPGLFLLAGPSERVAEMGPRVLEMLQGKGAGKNGRFQGKANSLARRGEVEAFLEQQCKQEE
;
A
#
# COMPACT_ATOMS: atom_id res chain seq x y z
N MET A 1 -30.27 -4.74 -25.49
CA MET A 1 -31.33 -5.09 -24.52
C MET A 1 -30.85 -4.81 -23.11
N ALA A 2 -31.68 -4.26 -22.23
CA ALA A 2 -31.35 -4.02 -20.81
C ALA A 2 -31.80 -5.22 -19.96
N PHE A 3 -30.94 -5.73 -19.08
CA PHE A 3 -31.23 -6.81 -18.14
C PHE A 3 -32.12 -6.32 -16.98
N GLN A 4 -32.76 -7.24 -16.27
CA GLN A 4 -33.59 -6.91 -15.12
C GLN A 4 -32.84 -6.08 -14.05
N CYS A 5 -31.56 -6.39 -13.78
CA CYS A 5 -30.71 -5.59 -12.88
C CYS A 5 -30.51 -4.12 -13.30
N GLN A 6 -30.68 -3.81 -14.59
CA GLN A 6 -30.53 -2.46 -15.13
C GLN A 6 -31.86 -1.70 -15.17
N ARG A 7 -32.98 -2.42 -15.23
CA ARG A 7 -34.35 -1.88 -15.13
C ARG A 7 -34.72 -1.57 -13.69
N ASP A 8 -34.38 -2.46 -12.77
CA ASP A 8 -34.54 -2.28 -11.33
C ASP A 8 -33.24 -2.66 -10.61
N CYS A 9 -32.44 -1.65 -10.25
CA CYS A 9 -31.16 -1.85 -9.56
C CYS A 9 -31.32 -2.31 -8.10
N TYR A 10 -32.52 -2.16 -7.51
CA TYR A 10 -32.81 -2.49 -6.12
C TYR A 10 -33.41 -3.89 -5.93
N MET A 11 -33.77 -4.57 -7.02
CA MET A 11 -34.23 -5.94 -6.99
C MET A 11 -33.15 -6.88 -6.44
N LYS A 12 -33.46 -7.54 -5.31
CA LYS A 12 -32.52 -8.41 -4.60
C LYS A 12 -32.72 -9.90 -4.89
N GLU A 13 -33.96 -10.26 -5.21
CA GLU A 13 -34.38 -11.61 -5.56
C GLU A 13 -35.23 -11.57 -6.82
N PHE A 14 -35.07 -12.55 -7.71
CA PHE A 14 -35.78 -12.61 -8.99
C PHE A 14 -35.94 -14.04 -9.46
N VAL A 15 -37.14 -14.42 -9.89
CA VAL A 15 -37.43 -15.76 -10.42
C VAL A 15 -37.31 -15.73 -11.93
N THR A 16 -36.57 -16.68 -12.50
CA THR A 16 -36.32 -16.81 -13.94
C THR A 16 -36.07 -18.28 -14.31
N SER A 17 -36.01 -18.59 -15.60
CA SER A 17 -35.71 -19.95 -16.08
C SER A 17 -34.28 -20.06 -16.62
N VAL A 18 -33.68 -21.24 -16.46
CA VAL A 18 -32.41 -21.62 -17.07
C VAL A 18 -32.63 -21.88 -18.56
N VAL A 19 -31.92 -21.14 -19.41
CA VAL A 19 -31.98 -21.28 -20.87
C VAL A 19 -30.97 -22.29 -21.38
N SER A 20 -29.75 -22.28 -20.82
CA SER A 20 -28.71 -23.25 -21.18
C SER A 20 -27.72 -23.44 -20.04
N CYS A 21 -27.19 -24.66 -19.90
CA CYS A 21 -26.12 -24.98 -18.95
C CYS A 21 -25.03 -25.80 -19.64
N CYS A 22 -23.87 -25.19 -19.90
CA CYS A 22 -22.78 -25.83 -20.63
C CYS A 22 -21.51 -25.95 -19.77
N PRO A 23 -20.80 -27.09 -19.77
CA PRO A 23 -19.48 -27.19 -19.14
C PRO A 23 -18.54 -26.09 -19.63
N ALA A 24 -17.79 -25.49 -18.72
CA ALA A 24 -16.91 -24.38 -19.00
C ALA A 24 -15.69 -24.36 -18.07
N GLU A 25 -14.68 -23.59 -18.47
CA GLU A 25 -13.51 -23.31 -17.64
C GLU A 25 -13.36 -21.80 -17.46
N LEU A 26 -13.10 -21.37 -16.22
CA LEU A 26 -12.82 -19.98 -15.88
C LEU A 26 -11.36 -19.84 -15.48
N LYS A 27 -10.63 -18.99 -16.19
CA LYS A 27 -9.29 -18.56 -15.78
C LYS A 27 -9.42 -17.49 -14.72
N HIS A 28 -8.91 -17.79 -13.53
CA HIS A 28 -8.98 -16.92 -12.36
C HIS A 28 -7.56 -16.62 -11.86
N GLU A 29 -7.30 -15.39 -11.44
CA GLU A 29 -5.99 -15.00 -10.90
C GLU A 29 -6.13 -14.70 -9.41
N VAL A 30 -5.48 -15.52 -8.59
CA VAL A 30 -5.47 -15.37 -7.12
C VAL A 30 -4.02 -15.11 -6.69
N ASN A 31 -3.76 -13.94 -6.11
CA ASN A 31 -2.43 -13.55 -5.62
C ASN A 31 -1.30 -13.70 -6.67
N GLY A 32 -1.59 -13.40 -7.96
CA GLY A 32 -0.61 -13.50 -9.05
C GLY A 32 -0.40 -14.91 -9.61
N LYS A 33 -1.12 -15.93 -9.11
CA LYS A 33 -1.14 -17.28 -9.68
C LYS A 33 -2.41 -17.47 -10.51
N LYS A 34 -2.24 -17.95 -11.75
CA LYS A 34 -3.34 -18.29 -12.64
C LYS A 34 -3.82 -19.70 -12.32
N GLU A 35 -5.09 -19.82 -11.96
CA GLU A 35 -5.79 -21.07 -11.71
C GLU A 35 -6.92 -21.22 -12.73
N THR A 36 -7.18 -22.46 -13.17
CA THR A 36 -8.31 -22.77 -14.05
C THR A 36 -9.36 -23.51 -13.23
N LEU A 37 -10.51 -22.88 -13.06
CA LEU A 37 -11.66 -23.48 -12.39
C LEU A 37 -12.52 -24.19 -13.44
N LYS A 38 -12.87 -25.45 -13.17
CA LYS A 38 -13.87 -26.19 -13.96
C LYS A 38 -15.25 -25.95 -13.38
N GLY A 39 -16.23 -25.71 -14.24
CA GLY A 39 -17.60 -25.40 -13.83
C GLY A 39 -18.53 -25.38 -15.02
N PHE A 40 -19.56 -24.53 -14.94
CA PHE A 40 -20.60 -24.42 -15.96
C PHE A 40 -20.91 -22.96 -16.26
N ASN A 41 -21.13 -22.66 -17.53
CA ASN A 41 -21.68 -21.40 -17.99
C ASN A 41 -23.21 -21.54 -18.09
N ILE A 42 -23.92 -20.69 -17.37
CA ILE A 42 -25.37 -20.66 -17.31
C ILE A 42 -25.91 -19.39 -17.95
N LYS A 43 -26.83 -19.56 -18.89
CA LYS A 43 -27.66 -18.47 -19.42
C LYS A 43 -29.05 -18.55 -18.81
N LEU A 44 -29.55 -17.41 -18.36
CA LEU A 44 -30.90 -17.27 -17.81
C LEU A 44 -31.76 -16.46 -18.79
N GLN A 45 -33.08 -16.63 -18.71
CA GLN A 45 -34.01 -15.88 -19.54
C GLN A 45 -33.92 -14.36 -19.32
N ASP A 46 -33.71 -13.93 -18.08
CA ASP A 46 -33.26 -12.59 -17.69
C ASP A 46 -32.47 -12.72 -16.38
N THR A 47 -31.77 -11.68 -15.92
CA THR A 47 -30.96 -11.75 -14.70
C THR A 47 -30.94 -10.44 -13.90
N ILE A 48 -30.90 -10.60 -12.58
CA ILE A 48 -30.60 -9.52 -11.64
C ILE A 48 -29.13 -9.48 -11.23
N LEU A 49 -28.24 -10.29 -11.80
CA LEU A 49 -26.80 -10.19 -11.59
C LEU A 49 -26.20 -9.39 -12.74
N PHE A 50 -25.57 -8.26 -12.45
CA PHE A 50 -25.02 -7.38 -13.47
C PHE A 50 -23.79 -8.04 -14.10
N PRO A 51 -23.79 -8.28 -15.43
CA PRO A 51 -22.56 -8.64 -16.13
C PRO A 51 -21.68 -7.39 -16.20
N GLU A 52 -20.39 -7.54 -15.88
CA GLU A 52 -19.40 -6.45 -15.91
C GLU A 52 -19.60 -5.47 -17.09
N GLY A 53 -19.40 -4.16 -16.86
CA GLY A 53 -19.62 -3.16 -17.90
C GLY A 53 -19.46 -1.71 -17.46
N GLY A 54 -19.00 -0.87 -18.38
CA GLY A 54 -18.84 0.57 -18.15
C GLY A 54 -17.83 0.93 -17.05
N GLY A 55 -16.91 0.02 -16.71
CA GLY A 55 -15.96 0.18 -15.59
C GLY A 55 -16.45 -0.39 -14.25
N GLN A 56 -17.71 -0.82 -14.17
CA GLN A 56 -18.27 -1.50 -13.00
C GLN A 56 -18.01 -3.02 -13.08
N PRO A 57 -17.43 -3.65 -12.03
CA PRO A 57 -17.29 -5.10 -11.93
C PRO A 57 -18.65 -5.81 -11.87
N ASP A 58 -18.62 -7.10 -12.17
CA ASP A 58 -19.79 -7.97 -12.09
C ASP A 58 -20.30 -8.16 -10.66
N ASP A 59 -21.58 -8.51 -10.56
CA ASP A 59 -22.17 -8.94 -9.29
C ASP A 59 -21.89 -10.40 -9.00
N HIS A 60 -21.93 -10.71 -7.71
CA HIS A 60 -21.98 -12.08 -7.21
C HIS A 60 -23.38 -12.36 -6.66
N GLY A 61 -23.64 -13.63 -6.37
CA GLY A 61 -24.92 -14.05 -5.83
C GLY A 61 -25.11 -15.55 -5.90
N LEU A 62 -26.37 -15.94 -5.90
CA LEU A 62 -26.82 -17.33 -6.00
C LEU A 62 -27.80 -17.45 -7.18
N ILE A 63 -27.76 -18.61 -7.86
CA ILE A 63 -28.83 -19.08 -8.76
C ILE A 63 -29.35 -20.39 -8.14
N GLY A 64 -30.57 -20.37 -7.60
CA GLY A 64 -31.02 -21.38 -6.65
C GLY A 64 -30.11 -21.36 -5.42
N ASP A 65 -29.50 -22.50 -5.11
CA ASP A 65 -28.51 -22.65 -4.04
C ASP A 65 -27.05 -22.62 -4.55
N VAL A 66 -26.85 -22.36 -5.84
CA VAL A 66 -25.51 -22.43 -6.47
C VAL A 66 -24.83 -21.06 -6.48
N PRO A 67 -23.63 -20.92 -5.88
CA PRO A 67 -22.85 -19.69 -5.94
C PRO A 67 -22.39 -19.32 -7.34
N VAL A 68 -22.64 -18.07 -7.72
CA VAL A 68 -22.14 -17.45 -8.94
C VAL A 68 -20.78 -16.84 -8.66
N VAL A 69 -19.76 -17.31 -9.39
CA VAL A 69 -18.37 -16.87 -9.24
C VAL A 69 -18.05 -15.70 -10.15
N ARG A 70 -18.66 -15.65 -11.34
CA ARG A 70 -18.46 -14.56 -12.30
C ARG A 70 -19.68 -14.38 -13.19
N VAL A 71 -20.00 -13.15 -13.56
CA VAL A 71 -20.97 -12.83 -14.60
C VAL A 71 -20.31 -12.02 -15.70
N THR A 72 -20.35 -12.55 -16.93
CA THR A 72 -19.74 -11.91 -18.10
C THR A 72 -20.79 -11.58 -19.13
N ARG A 73 -20.58 -10.49 -19.87
CA ARG A 73 -21.42 -10.16 -21.01
C ARG A 73 -20.87 -10.85 -22.27
N GLN A 74 -21.72 -11.60 -22.97
CA GLN A 74 -21.41 -12.19 -24.27
C GLN A 74 -22.47 -11.76 -25.28
N GLY A 75 -22.18 -10.70 -26.03
CA GLY A 75 -23.15 -10.07 -26.92
C GLY A 75 -24.35 -9.50 -26.15
N ALA A 76 -25.54 -10.02 -26.46
CA ALA A 76 -26.78 -9.66 -25.78
C ALA A 76 -27.02 -10.43 -24.47
N ASP A 77 -26.24 -11.49 -24.22
CA ASP A 77 -26.48 -12.41 -23.10
C ASP A 77 -25.61 -12.08 -21.88
N ALA A 78 -26.15 -12.36 -20.70
CA ALA A 78 -25.40 -12.47 -19.46
C ALA A 78 -25.08 -13.94 -19.18
N VAL A 79 -23.79 -14.26 -19.07
CA VAL A 79 -23.30 -15.62 -18.85
C VAL A 79 -22.74 -15.73 -17.43
N HIS A 80 -23.31 -16.63 -16.65
CA HIS A 80 -23.00 -16.84 -15.24
C HIS A 80 -22.13 -18.08 -15.10
N PHE A 81 -20.92 -17.94 -14.55
CA PHE A 81 -20.06 -19.07 -14.25
C PHE A 81 -20.30 -19.57 -12.83
N VAL A 82 -20.62 -20.86 -12.71
CA VAL A 82 -20.95 -21.53 -11.45
C VAL A 82 -20.17 -22.85 -11.28
N GLY A 83 -20.04 -23.32 -10.04
CA GLY A 83 -19.35 -24.57 -9.73
C GLY A 83 -20.18 -25.85 -9.91
N SER A 84 -21.51 -25.74 -10.01
CA SER A 84 -22.42 -26.87 -10.10
C SER A 84 -23.45 -26.66 -11.23
N PRO A 85 -23.84 -27.71 -11.98
CA PRO A 85 -24.77 -27.56 -13.09
C PRO A 85 -26.20 -27.30 -12.58
N LEU A 86 -27.02 -26.70 -13.44
CA LEU A 86 -28.47 -26.58 -13.27
C LEU A 86 -29.18 -27.20 -14.47
N GLU A 87 -30.42 -27.63 -14.29
CA GLU A 87 -31.20 -28.26 -15.37
C GLU A 87 -31.73 -27.19 -16.33
N GLU A 88 -31.62 -27.44 -17.64
CA GLU A 88 -32.21 -26.55 -18.65
C GLU A 88 -33.74 -26.57 -18.56
N GLY A 89 -34.37 -25.40 -18.66
CA GLY A 89 -35.81 -25.22 -18.45
C GLY A 89 -36.23 -25.12 -16.99
N GLN A 90 -35.33 -25.38 -16.03
CA GLN A 90 -35.62 -25.26 -14.60
C GLN A 90 -35.92 -23.80 -14.21
N GLU A 91 -36.98 -23.58 -13.44
CA GLU A 91 -37.22 -22.31 -12.77
C GLU A 91 -36.33 -22.19 -11.52
N VAL A 92 -35.64 -21.06 -11.41
CA VAL A 92 -34.65 -20.80 -10.37
C VAL A 92 -34.83 -19.41 -9.78
N GLN A 93 -34.60 -19.31 -8.46
CA GLN A 93 -34.56 -18.02 -7.78
C GLN A 93 -33.11 -17.50 -7.80
N VAL A 94 -32.91 -16.32 -8.38
CA VAL A 94 -31.62 -15.61 -8.35
C VAL A 94 -31.61 -14.67 -7.15
N LYS A 95 -30.52 -14.66 -6.39
CA LYS A 95 -30.30 -13.73 -5.27
C LYS A 95 -28.98 -13.00 -5.45
N VAL A 96 -28.99 -11.67 -5.36
CA VAL A 96 -27.77 -10.87 -5.45
C VAL A 96 -27.05 -10.76 -4.10
N ASP A 97 -25.72 -10.75 -4.10
CA ASP A 97 -24.94 -10.23 -2.98
C ASP A 97 -25.21 -8.72 -2.84
N TRP A 98 -26.14 -8.37 -1.95
CA TRP A 98 -26.60 -7.01 -1.80
C TRP A 98 -25.53 -6.06 -1.25
N GLU A 99 -24.62 -6.52 -0.39
CA GLU A 99 -23.56 -5.65 0.13
C GLU A 99 -22.64 -5.22 -1.02
N ARG A 100 -22.24 -6.16 -1.87
CA ARG A 100 -21.45 -5.88 -3.08
C ARG A 100 -22.20 -4.99 -4.07
N ARG A 101 -23.45 -5.35 -4.41
CA ARG A 101 -24.26 -4.58 -5.36
C ARG A 101 -24.43 -3.14 -4.89
N PHE A 102 -24.80 -2.93 -3.64
CA PHE A 102 -25.05 -1.61 -3.11
C PHE A 102 -23.77 -0.78 -3.03
N ASP A 103 -22.63 -1.37 -2.65
CA ASP A 103 -21.32 -0.72 -2.73
C ASP A 103 -21.00 -0.27 -4.16
N HIS A 104 -21.19 -1.14 -5.16
CA HIS A 104 -20.96 -0.80 -6.56
C HIS A 104 -21.86 0.35 -7.03
N MET A 105 -23.17 0.31 -6.70
CA MET A 105 -24.11 1.40 -7.01
C MET A 105 -23.67 2.73 -6.39
N GLN A 106 -23.17 2.69 -5.14
CA GLN A 106 -22.66 3.88 -4.46
C GLN A 106 -21.42 4.44 -5.17
N GLN A 107 -20.42 3.60 -5.47
CA GLN A 107 -19.20 4.06 -6.13
C GLN A 107 -19.47 4.58 -7.54
N HIS A 108 -20.32 3.89 -8.30
CA HIS A 108 -20.62 4.28 -9.67
C HIS A 108 -21.40 5.59 -9.70
N SER A 109 -22.46 5.72 -8.91
CA SER A 109 -23.22 6.99 -8.89
C SER A 109 -22.38 8.15 -8.34
N GLY A 110 -21.53 7.89 -7.33
CA GLY A 110 -20.55 8.86 -6.85
C GLY A 110 -19.59 9.33 -7.95
N GLN A 111 -19.14 8.41 -8.81
CA GLN A 111 -18.31 8.76 -9.97
C GLN A 111 -19.03 9.74 -10.92
N HIS A 112 -20.30 9.49 -11.28
CA HIS A 112 -21.04 10.39 -12.18
C HIS A 112 -21.16 11.80 -11.61
N VAL A 113 -21.49 11.92 -10.32
CA VAL A 113 -21.63 13.23 -9.66
C VAL A 113 -20.28 13.97 -9.62
N ILE A 114 -19.19 13.27 -9.27
CA ILE A 114 -17.85 13.87 -9.28
C ILE A 114 -17.46 14.33 -10.68
N THR A 115 -17.65 13.48 -11.70
CA THR A 115 -17.31 13.79 -13.09
C THR A 115 -18.05 15.02 -13.59
N ALA A 116 -19.37 15.08 -13.35
CA ALA A 116 -20.19 16.21 -13.77
C ALA A 116 -19.75 17.52 -13.10
N LEU A 117 -19.55 17.50 -11.79
CA LEU A 117 -19.17 18.70 -11.05
C LEU A 117 -17.72 19.14 -11.33
N ALA A 118 -16.79 18.20 -11.53
CA ALA A 118 -15.41 18.52 -11.90
C ALA A 118 -15.34 19.21 -13.28
N GLU A 119 -16.15 18.74 -14.24
CA GLU A 119 -16.28 19.39 -15.55
C GLU A 119 -16.96 20.76 -15.42
N ASN A 120 -18.09 20.86 -14.73
CA ASN A 120 -18.87 22.09 -14.63
C ASN A 120 -18.14 23.20 -13.85
N MET A 121 -17.45 22.86 -12.76
CA MET A 121 -16.79 23.84 -11.89
C MET A 121 -15.41 24.25 -12.42
N PHE A 122 -14.69 23.35 -13.08
CA PHE A 122 -13.27 23.54 -13.38
C PHE A 122 -12.88 23.18 -14.82
N GLY A 123 -13.79 22.68 -15.65
CA GLY A 123 -13.50 22.21 -17.00
C GLY A 123 -12.73 20.88 -17.05
N TYR A 124 -12.67 20.12 -15.96
CA TYR A 124 -11.90 18.88 -15.88
C TYR A 124 -12.70 17.71 -16.43
N LYS A 125 -12.44 17.37 -17.69
CA LYS A 125 -13.07 16.22 -18.36
C LYS A 125 -12.55 14.90 -17.80
N THR A 126 -13.43 13.91 -17.68
CA THR A 126 -13.04 12.55 -17.30
C THR A 126 -12.59 11.75 -18.52
N THR A 127 -11.38 11.19 -18.48
CA THR A 127 -10.82 10.38 -19.57
C THR A 127 -11.00 8.89 -19.32
N SER A 128 -10.85 8.44 -18.07
CA SER A 128 -11.15 7.08 -17.65
C SER A 128 -11.55 7.04 -16.18
N TRP A 129 -12.12 5.93 -15.74
CA TRP A 129 -12.37 5.67 -14.33
C TRP A 129 -12.19 4.18 -14.04
N GLU A 130 -11.99 3.87 -12.76
CA GLU A 130 -11.84 2.51 -12.27
C GLU A 130 -12.57 2.36 -10.94
N LEU A 131 -13.43 1.35 -10.83
CA LEU A 131 -14.02 0.91 -9.58
C LEU A 131 -13.12 -0.18 -8.96
N GLY A 132 -12.11 0.25 -8.22
CA GLY A 132 -11.21 -0.68 -7.52
C GLY A 132 -11.86 -1.32 -6.30
N ARG A 133 -11.25 -2.40 -5.79
CA ARG A 133 -11.80 -3.17 -4.65
C ARG A 133 -11.90 -2.37 -3.34
N GLN A 134 -10.93 -1.50 -3.08
CA GLN A 134 -10.88 -0.68 -1.85
C GLN A 134 -11.13 0.79 -2.10
N ARG A 135 -10.69 1.30 -3.25
CA ARG A 135 -10.76 2.71 -3.64
C ARG A 135 -11.15 2.81 -5.10
N SER A 136 -11.83 3.89 -5.46
CA SER A 136 -12.19 4.17 -6.85
C SER A 136 -11.40 5.37 -7.35
N THR A 137 -11.16 5.42 -8.66
CA THR A 137 -10.30 6.42 -9.29
C THR A 137 -10.99 7.03 -10.50
N ILE A 138 -10.89 8.34 -10.68
CA ILE A 138 -11.29 9.07 -11.88
C ILE A 138 -10.05 9.75 -12.46
N GLU A 139 -9.69 9.44 -13.71
CA GLU A 139 -8.64 10.15 -14.43
C GLU A 139 -9.23 11.42 -15.06
N LEU A 140 -8.75 12.58 -14.59
CA LEU A 140 -9.14 13.90 -15.05
C LEU A 140 -8.11 14.42 -16.07
N ASP A 141 -8.59 15.06 -17.13
CA ASP A 141 -7.80 15.67 -18.19
C ASP A 141 -7.19 17.01 -17.75
N THR A 142 -6.37 16.95 -16.71
CA THR A 142 -5.65 18.10 -16.14
C THR A 142 -4.31 17.62 -15.56
N PRO A 143 -3.24 18.42 -15.68
CA PRO A 143 -1.94 18.06 -15.11
C PRO A 143 -1.90 18.10 -13.58
N SER A 144 -2.84 18.81 -12.94
CA SER A 144 -2.95 18.87 -11.47
C SER A 144 -4.32 19.35 -11.03
N VAL A 145 -4.69 19.01 -9.79
CA VAL A 145 -5.85 19.56 -9.09
C VAL A 145 -5.34 20.23 -7.81
N LYS A 146 -5.65 21.51 -7.60
CA LYS A 146 -5.19 22.24 -6.40
C LYS A 146 -5.98 21.76 -5.17
N PRO A 147 -5.39 21.78 -3.96
CA PRO A 147 -6.08 21.39 -2.73
C PRO A 147 -7.43 22.11 -2.51
N ALA A 148 -7.49 23.41 -2.79
CA ALA A 148 -8.73 24.19 -2.68
C ALA A 148 -9.82 23.74 -3.67
N GLN A 149 -9.45 23.33 -4.89
CA GLN A 149 -10.40 22.80 -5.88
C GLN A 149 -10.91 21.42 -5.48
N LEU A 150 -10.02 20.58 -4.94
CA LEU A 150 -10.38 19.27 -4.41
C LEU A 150 -11.40 19.40 -3.26
N GLN A 151 -11.15 20.33 -2.33
CA GLN A 151 -12.07 20.61 -1.22
C GLN A 151 -13.42 21.14 -1.73
N ALA A 152 -13.41 22.14 -2.62
CA ALA A 152 -14.65 22.69 -3.18
C ALA A 152 -15.47 21.64 -3.94
N LEU A 153 -14.80 20.72 -4.66
CA LEU A 153 -15.46 19.60 -5.33
C LEU A 153 -16.10 18.63 -4.33
N GLU A 154 -15.38 18.24 -3.26
CA GLU A 154 -15.91 17.37 -2.21
C GLU A 154 -17.14 17.98 -1.52
N GLU A 155 -17.09 19.28 -1.21
CA GLU A 155 -18.20 20.01 -0.60
C GLU A 155 -19.42 20.06 -1.51
N ALA A 156 -19.23 20.36 -2.79
CA ALA A 156 -20.31 20.43 -3.79
C ALA A 156 -20.97 19.06 -4.02
N VAL A 157 -20.19 17.98 -4.09
CA VAL A 157 -20.74 16.62 -4.22
C VAL A 157 -21.55 16.25 -2.98
N ASN A 158 -21.00 16.47 -1.78
CA ASN A 158 -21.72 16.18 -0.54
C ASN A 158 -22.97 17.06 -0.36
N GLU A 159 -23.01 18.26 -0.92
CA GLU A 159 -24.22 19.08 -0.94
C GLU A 159 -25.33 18.43 -1.78
N LYS A 160 -25.00 17.93 -2.97
CA LYS A 160 -25.96 17.18 -3.82
C LYS A 160 -26.49 15.92 -3.12
N ILE A 161 -25.66 15.26 -2.31
CA ILE A 161 -26.08 14.14 -1.46
C ILE A 161 -27.08 14.63 -0.38
N ARG A 162 -26.78 15.73 0.32
CA ARG A 162 -27.62 16.28 1.40
C ARG A 162 -28.98 16.77 0.92
N VAL A 163 -29.04 17.40 -0.25
CA VAL A 163 -30.29 17.86 -0.87
C VAL A 163 -31.04 16.75 -1.59
N HIS A 164 -30.73 15.47 -1.28
CA HIS A 164 -31.49 14.30 -1.71
C HIS A 164 -31.80 14.28 -3.22
N THR A 165 -30.82 14.62 -4.06
CA THR A 165 -31.03 14.71 -5.51
C THR A 165 -31.49 13.35 -6.09
N PRO A 166 -32.65 13.31 -6.78
CA PRO A 166 -33.13 12.12 -7.47
C PRO A 166 -32.19 11.64 -8.57
N VAL A 167 -32.17 10.31 -8.77
CA VAL A 167 -31.49 9.66 -9.89
C VAL A 167 -32.49 8.77 -10.59
N THR A 168 -32.75 9.06 -11.86
CA THR A 168 -33.74 8.34 -12.66
C THR A 168 -33.08 7.56 -13.79
N VAL A 169 -33.66 6.39 -14.10
CA VAL A 169 -33.26 5.55 -15.22
C VAL A 169 -34.30 5.70 -16.32
N GLN A 170 -33.87 6.12 -17.50
CA GLN A 170 -34.72 6.21 -18.68
C GLN A 170 -34.26 5.21 -19.74
N LEU A 171 -35.22 4.52 -20.34
CA LEU A 171 -35.00 3.64 -21.49
C LEU A 171 -35.66 4.29 -22.69
N LEU A 172 -34.86 4.87 -23.57
CA LEU A 172 -35.34 5.59 -24.74
C LEU A 172 -35.07 4.80 -26.01
N SER A 173 -35.89 4.99 -27.04
CA SER A 173 -35.59 4.47 -28.37
C SER A 173 -34.46 5.29 -29.01
N ILE A 174 -33.77 4.73 -30.01
CA ILE A 174 -32.61 5.38 -30.64
C ILE A 174 -32.99 6.67 -31.39
N ASP A 175 -34.23 6.77 -31.83
CA ASP A 175 -34.84 7.89 -32.53
C ASP A 175 -35.47 8.93 -31.59
N ASP A 176 -35.40 8.73 -30.27
CA ASP A 176 -35.93 9.70 -29.31
C ASP A 176 -35.09 10.99 -29.31
N PRO A 177 -35.69 12.18 -29.55
CA PRO A 177 -34.96 13.45 -29.57
C PRO A 177 -34.20 13.79 -28.26
N ALA A 178 -34.59 13.19 -27.13
CA ALA A 178 -33.86 13.38 -25.88
C ALA A 178 -32.47 12.74 -25.90
N VAL A 179 -32.23 11.74 -26.76
CA VAL A 179 -30.92 11.08 -26.95
C VAL A 179 -29.87 12.06 -27.46
N GLU A 180 -30.24 13.00 -28.35
CA GLU A 180 -29.32 13.99 -28.92
C GLU A 180 -28.82 15.00 -27.87
N LYS A 181 -29.54 15.16 -26.76
CA LYS A 181 -29.24 16.14 -25.71
C LYS A 181 -28.37 15.59 -24.59
N VAL A 182 -28.05 14.29 -24.63
CA VAL A 182 -27.35 13.57 -23.56
C VAL A 182 -25.86 13.49 -23.86
N LYS A 183 -25.03 13.71 -22.85
CA LYS A 183 -23.58 13.57 -23.00
C LYS A 183 -23.25 12.09 -23.29
N SER A 184 -22.57 11.86 -24.41
CA SER A 184 -22.23 10.51 -24.87
C SER A 184 -20.83 10.47 -25.46
N ARG A 185 -20.17 9.31 -25.32
CA ARG A 185 -18.96 8.94 -26.07
C ARG A 185 -19.28 8.27 -27.41
N GLY A 186 -20.55 8.27 -27.83
CA GLY A 186 -21.07 7.55 -28.98
C GLY A 186 -21.62 6.17 -28.60
N LEU A 187 -22.57 5.68 -29.39
CA LEU A 187 -23.03 4.29 -29.33
C LEU A 187 -22.14 3.43 -30.25
N PRO A 188 -21.79 2.20 -29.86
CA PRO A 188 -21.19 1.24 -30.79
C PRO A 188 -22.08 1.00 -32.03
N ASP A 189 -21.47 0.77 -33.19
CA ASP A 189 -22.18 0.54 -34.46
C ASP A 189 -23.11 -0.70 -34.43
N ASP A 190 -22.89 -1.63 -33.49
CA ASP A 190 -23.67 -2.85 -33.27
C ASP A 190 -24.71 -2.74 -32.14
N HIS A 191 -25.01 -1.53 -31.67
CA HIS A 191 -25.98 -1.33 -30.59
C HIS A 191 -27.41 -1.74 -31.00
N ALA A 192 -27.94 -2.77 -30.35
CA ALA A 192 -29.31 -3.23 -30.52
C ALA A 192 -30.14 -3.06 -29.23
N GLY A 193 -31.24 -2.31 -29.33
CA GLY A 193 -32.23 -2.09 -28.27
C GLY A 193 -32.29 -0.65 -27.76
N PRO A 194 -33.04 -0.39 -26.66
CA PRO A 194 -33.20 0.95 -26.13
C PRO A 194 -31.91 1.47 -25.46
N ILE A 195 -31.69 2.77 -25.59
CA ILE A 195 -30.60 3.52 -24.97
C ILE A 195 -30.96 3.76 -23.51
N ARG A 196 -30.06 3.35 -22.61
CA ARG A 196 -30.21 3.57 -21.17
C ARG A 196 -29.51 4.85 -20.75
N ILE A 197 -30.29 5.77 -20.21
CA ILE A 197 -29.84 7.07 -19.73
C ILE A 197 -30.03 7.13 -18.21
N ILE A 198 -28.98 7.59 -17.54
CA ILE A 198 -29.00 7.92 -16.13
C ILE A 198 -29.06 9.43 -16.01
N ASP A 199 -30.16 9.92 -15.45
CA ASP A 199 -30.39 11.34 -15.19
C ASP A 199 -30.27 11.60 -13.70
N ILE A 200 -29.29 12.42 -13.33
CA ILE A 200 -29.07 12.94 -11.99
C ILE A 200 -29.59 14.37 -12.00
N GLU A 201 -30.74 14.59 -11.36
CA GLU A 201 -31.53 15.80 -11.53
C GLU A 201 -30.70 17.08 -11.29
N GLY A 202 -30.64 17.94 -12.29
CA GLY A 202 -29.90 19.22 -12.22
C GLY A 202 -28.39 19.07 -12.02
N VAL A 203 -27.82 17.91 -12.35
CA VAL A 203 -26.37 17.64 -12.31
C VAL A 203 -25.89 17.14 -13.67
N ASP A 204 -26.42 16.01 -14.14
CA ASP A 204 -25.94 15.38 -15.38
C ASP A 204 -26.91 14.35 -15.93
N ALA A 205 -26.90 14.16 -17.24
CA ALA A 205 -27.59 13.07 -17.92
C ALA A 205 -26.61 12.36 -18.85
N ASN A 206 -26.38 11.06 -18.62
CA ASN A 206 -25.38 10.26 -19.35
C ASN A 206 -25.92 8.91 -19.81
N MET A 207 -25.41 8.45 -20.96
CA MET A 207 -25.58 7.06 -21.37
C MET A 207 -24.72 6.15 -20.50
N CYS A 208 -25.35 5.30 -19.68
CA CYS A 208 -24.64 4.40 -18.80
C CYS A 208 -25.39 3.06 -18.66
N CYS A 209 -24.64 1.96 -18.72
CA CYS A 209 -25.17 0.62 -18.54
C CYS A 209 -25.05 0.11 -17.08
N GLY A 210 -24.31 0.78 -16.20
CA GLY A 210 -24.10 0.31 -14.83
C GLY A 210 -25.31 0.44 -13.91
N THR A 211 -25.18 -0.09 -12.70
CA THR A 211 -26.23 0.01 -11.68
C THR A 211 -26.07 1.28 -10.86
N HIS A 212 -27.17 1.98 -10.57
CA HIS A 212 -27.15 3.27 -9.88
C HIS A 212 -28.09 3.28 -8.70
N VAL A 213 -27.76 4.11 -7.70
CA VAL A 213 -28.73 4.45 -6.65
C VAL A 213 -29.87 5.25 -7.25
N SER A 214 -31.07 5.18 -6.66
CA SER A 214 -32.24 5.97 -7.07
C SER A 214 -32.27 7.39 -6.53
N ASN A 215 -31.37 7.69 -5.58
CA ASN A 215 -31.24 9.00 -4.96
C ASN A 215 -29.82 9.18 -4.42
N LEU A 216 -29.23 10.36 -4.58
CA LEU A 216 -27.88 10.62 -4.11
C LEU A 216 -27.73 10.52 -2.59
N SER A 217 -28.79 10.68 -1.80
CA SER A 217 -28.76 10.44 -0.35
C SER A 217 -28.33 9.01 0.02
N HIS A 218 -28.56 8.02 -0.86
CA HIS A 218 -28.08 6.65 -0.67
C HIS A 218 -26.56 6.52 -0.77
N LEU A 219 -25.86 7.52 -1.30
CA LEU A 219 -24.40 7.60 -1.21
C LEU A 219 -23.93 7.86 0.21
N GLN A 220 -24.78 8.41 1.08
CA GLN A 220 -24.54 8.82 2.46
C GLN A 220 -23.49 9.93 2.59
N ILE A 221 -22.27 9.68 2.12
CA ILE A 221 -21.13 10.57 2.16
C ILE A 221 -20.15 10.21 1.04
N ILE A 222 -19.43 11.21 0.54
CA ILE A 222 -18.24 10.99 -0.30
C ILE A 222 -17.00 11.58 0.36
N LYS A 223 -15.87 10.93 0.16
CA LYS A 223 -14.55 11.44 0.55
C LYS A 223 -13.58 11.36 -0.62
N LEU A 224 -12.97 12.50 -0.96
CA LEU A 224 -11.86 12.60 -1.90
C LEU A 224 -10.55 12.46 -1.11
N LEU A 225 -9.80 11.40 -1.37
CA LEU A 225 -8.58 11.07 -0.63
C LEU A 225 -7.35 11.84 -1.10
N GLY A 226 -7.43 12.47 -2.27
CA GLY A 226 -6.32 13.17 -2.90
C GLY A 226 -6.17 12.77 -4.36
N THR A 227 -5.01 13.11 -4.91
CA THR A 227 -4.69 12.86 -6.32
C THR A 227 -3.34 12.20 -6.49
N GLU A 228 -3.25 11.33 -7.48
CA GLU A 228 -2.02 10.72 -7.96
C GLU A 228 -1.73 11.14 -9.41
N LYS A 229 -0.48 10.97 -9.85
CA LYS A 229 -0.09 11.27 -11.23
C LYS A 229 -0.73 10.24 -12.18
N GLY A 230 -1.53 10.73 -13.12
CA GLY A 230 -2.15 9.93 -14.18
C GLY A 230 -1.26 9.80 -15.43
N LYS A 231 -1.82 9.22 -16.50
CA LYS A 231 -1.08 9.01 -17.76
C LYS A 231 -1.01 10.31 -18.57
N LYS A 232 0.12 10.58 -19.25
CA LYS A 232 0.25 11.68 -20.24
C LYS A 232 -0.25 13.05 -19.72
N ASN A 233 0.32 13.56 -18.62
CA ASN A 233 -0.07 14.84 -17.98
C ASN A 233 -1.54 14.92 -17.51
N LYS A 234 -2.09 13.79 -17.05
CA LYS A 234 -3.41 13.71 -16.41
C LYS A 234 -3.28 13.46 -14.91
N THR A 235 -4.39 13.56 -14.21
CA THR A 235 -4.45 13.41 -12.75
C THR A 235 -5.48 12.36 -12.36
N ASN A 236 -5.09 11.41 -11.51
CA ASN A 236 -5.98 10.40 -10.95
C ASN A 236 -6.55 10.90 -9.62
N LEU A 237 -7.83 11.25 -9.59
CA LEU A 237 -8.57 11.59 -8.40
C LEU A 237 -9.05 10.31 -7.69
N ILE A 238 -8.69 10.15 -6.42
CA ILE A 238 -9.06 8.97 -5.62
C ILE A 238 -10.22 9.33 -4.72
N PHE A 239 -11.28 8.50 -4.73
CA PHE A 239 -12.47 8.73 -3.93
C PHE A 239 -13.04 7.45 -3.30
N LEU A 240 -13.84 7.66 -2.26
CA LEU A 240 -14.63 6.67 -1.55
C LEU A 240 -16.06 7.19 -1.39
N THR A 241 -17.05 6.31 -1.52
CA THR A 241 -18.45 6.66 -1.29
C THR A 241 -19.09 5.69 -0.29
N GLY A 242 -20.06 6.17 0.50
CA GLY A 242 -20.91 5.36 1.37
C GLY A 242 -20.16 4.52 2.39
N ASN A 243 -20.48 3.22 2.43
CA ASN A 243 -19.92 2.30 3.43
C ASN A 243 -18.38 2.21 3.38
N ARG A 244 -17.74 2.51 2.24
CA ARG A 244 -16.27 2.57 2.17
C ARG A 244 -15.70 3.72 2.99
N VAL A 245 -16.39 4.86 3.05
CA VAL A 245 -15.99 6.00 3.88
C VAL A 245 -16.13 5.64 5.35
N LEU A 246 -17.23 4.97 5.74
CA LEU A 246 -17.44 4.52 7.12
C LEU A 246 -16.37 3.50 7.55
N LYS A 247 -16.06 2.51 6.70
CA LYS A 247 -14.97 1.54 6.94
C LYS A 247 -13.61 2.23 7.04
N TYR A 248 -13.36 3.28 6.24
CA TYR A 248 -12.14 4.08 6.30
C TYR A 248 -12.05 4.91 7.60
N ALA A 249 -13.14 5.54 8.02
CA ALA A 249 -13.21 6.31 9.26
C ALA A 249 -12.96 5.42 10.48
N GLU A 250 -13.59 4.25 10.55
CA GLU A 250 -13.39 3.28 11.63
C GLU A 250 -11.93 2.81 11.71
N LYS A 251 -11.32 2.49 10.55
CA LYS A 251 -9.91 2.11 10.51
C LYS A 251 -9.00 3.23 11.02
N SER A 252 -9.27 4.47 10.60
CA SER A 252 -8.50 5.65 11.05
C SER A 252 -8.66 5.87 12.56
N TYR A 253 -9.89 5.80 13.08
CA TYR A 253 -10.18 5.92 14.50
C TYR A 253 -9.55 4.81 15.34
N SER A 254 -9.61 3.55 14.89
CA SER A 254 -8.92 2.44 15.56
C SER A 254 -7.39 2.62 15.58
N THR A 255 -6.82 3.19 14.53
CA THR A 255 -5.38 3.50 14.47
C THR A 255 -5.03 4.59 15.47
N GLU A 256 -5.80 5.67 15.50
CA GLU A 256 -5.65 6.77 16.46
C GLU A 256 -5.78 6.29 17.92
N ARG A 257 -6.76 5.45 18.23
CA ARG A 257 -6.89 4.82 19.57
C ARG A 257 -5.66 3.98 19.95
N SER A 258 -5.07 3.29 18.98
CA SER A 258 -3.84 2.53 19.21
C SER A 258 -2.67 3.46 19.52
N LEU A 259 -2.58 4.60 18.82
CA LEU A 259 -1.59 5.64 19.09
C LEU A 259 -1.76 6.29 20.47
N VAL A 260 -2.99 6.54 20.92
CA VAL A 260 -3.25 7.01 22.30
C VAL A 260 -2.62 6.06 23.34
N SER A 261 -2.77 4.74 23.14
CA SER A 261 -2.19 3.74 24.04
C SER A 261 -0.65 3.72 23.99
N LEU A 262 -0.05 3.91 22.81
CA LEU A 262 1.40 3.89 22.63
C LEU A 262 2.08 5.17 23.13
N LEU A 263 1.52 6.33 22.80
CA LEU A 263 2.08 7.65 23.10
C LEU A 263 1.64 8.18 24.47
N LYS A 264 0.65 7.55 25.11
CA LYS A 264 0.08 7.97 26.39
C LYS A 264 -0.42 9.42 26.39
N THR A 265 -0.93 9.88 25.26
CA THR A 265 -1.55 11.20 25.12
C THR A 265 -2.75 11.17 24.16
N GLY A 266 -3.58 12.21 24.22
CA GLY A 266 -4.74 12.41 23.35
C GLY A 266 -4.35 12.68 21.88
N PRO A 267 -5.29 12.48 20.93
CA PRO A 267 -5.04 12.60 19.49
C PRO A 267 -4.40 13.91 19.04
N ASP A 268 -4.87 15.04 19.59
CA ASP A 268 -4.38 16.37 19.21
C ASP A 268 -2.90 16.59 19.52
N GLU A 269 -2.34 15.80 20.46
CA GLU A 269 -0.94 15.87 20.88
C GLU A 269 -0.05 14.81 20.20
N HIS A 270 -0.60 13.91 19.38
CA HIS A 270 0.18 12.79 18.81
C HIS A 270 1.38 13.27 18.01
N VAL A 271 1.23 14.31 17.20
CA VAL A 271 2.32 14.86 16.39
C VAL A 271 3.43 15.42 17.28
N GLU A 272 3.07 16.18 18.31
CA GLU A 272 4.03 16.76 19.26
C GLU A 272 4.74 15.66 20.07
N ALA A 273 4.00 14.64 20.52
CA ALA A 273 4.57 13.51 21.25
C ALA A 273 5.58 12.73 20.40
N VAL A 274 5.29 12.51 19.11
CA VAL A 274 6.22 11.86 18.18
C VAL A 274 7.46 12.72 17.94
N ASP A 275 7.30 14.03 17.74
CA ASP A 275 8.45 14.95 17.58
C ASP A 275 9.35 14.97 18.83
N LYS A 276 8.76 15.05 20.03
CA LYS A 276 9.48 14.94 21.31
C LYS A 276 10.22 13.61 21.43
N LEU A 277 9.58 12.50 21.09
CA LEU A 277 10.21 11.17 21.11
C LEU A 277 11.41 11.11 20.16
N GLN A 278 11.27 11.60 18.92
CA GLN A 278 12.36 11.64 17.95
C GLN A 278 13.53 12.53 18.42
N LYS A 279 13.26 13.68 19.03
CA LYS A 279 14.27 14.56 19.63
C LYS A 279 14.98 13.88 20.79
N SER A 280 14.25 13.21 21.68
CA SER A 280 14.82 12.43 22.78
C SER A 280 15.71 11.28 22.29
N VAL A 281 15.30 10.54 21.26
CA VAL A 281 16.13 9.47 20.65
C VAL A 281 17.44 10.05 20.10
N LYS A 282 17.39 11.17 19.38
CA LYS A 282 18.61 11.83 18.88
C LYS A 282 19.52 12.30 20.01
N LEU A 283 18.95 12.86 21.08
CA LEU A 283 19.72 13.29 22.26
C LEU A 283 20.37 12.09 22.96
N LEU A 284 19.64 11.01 23.19
CA LEU A 284 20.14 9.79 23.82
C LEU A 284 21.29 9.16 23.02
N LEU A 285 21.20 9.15 21.68
CA LEU A 285 22.30 8.69 20.83
C LEU A 285 23.55 9.56 20.98
N LYS A 286 23.39 10.89 21.01
CA LYS A 286 24.51 11.82 21.23
C LYS A 286 25.15 11.61 22.61
N THR A 287 24.34 11.47 23.66
CA THR A 287 24.81 11.22 25.02
C THR A 287 25.52 9.86 25.11
N ASN A 288 24.98 8.81 24.49
CA ASN A 288 25.62 7.49 24.44
C ASN A 288 27.03 7.56 23.81
N LEU A 289 27.17 8.25 22.67
CA LEU A 289 28.48 8.48 22.06
C LEU A 289 29.42 9.26 23.00
N SER A 290 28.94 10.27 23.71
CA SER A 290 29.75 11.01 24.70
C SER A 290 30.24 10.09 25.83
N LEU A 291 29.35 9.28 26.40
CA LEU A 291 29.71 8.34 27.47
C LEU A 291 30.69 7.28 26.99
N LEU A 292 30.58 6.81 25.74
CA LEU A 292 31.58 5.92 25.15
C LEU A 292 32.95 6.60 25.08
N ARG A 293 33.03 7.88 24.69
CA ARG A 293 34.30 8.63 24.70
C ARG A 293 34.89 8.74 26.10
N ASP A 294 34.10 9.12 27.09
CA ASP A 294 34.56 9.22 28.49
C ASP A 294 35.04 7.86 29.01
N MET A 295 34.32 6.79 28.69
CA MET A 295 34.68 5.43 29.05
C MET A 295 36.00 5.00 28.37
N ALA A 296 36.23 5.36 27.10
CA ALA A 296 37.50 5.11 26.41
C ALA A 296 38.69 5.76 27.16
N VAL A 297 38.52 7.00 27.62
CA VAL A 297 39.54 7.72 28.40
C VAL A 297 39.83 7.00 29.72
N VAL A 298 38.80 6.65 30.48
CA VAL A 298 38.96 5.97 31.78
C VAL A 298 39.59 4.59 31.62
N ILE A 299 39.15 3.79 30.65
CA ILE A 299 39.74 2.48 30.35
C ILE A 299 41.23 2.61 30.06
N THR A 300 41.59 3.61 29.26
CA THR A 300 42.99 3.88 28.90
C THR A 300 43.81 4.30 30.11
N GLN A 301 43.29 5.20 30.96
CA GLN A 301 43.96 5.63 32.19
C GLN A 301 44.18 4.48 33.17
N ASN A 302 43.19 3.59 33.33
CA ASN A 302 43.32 2.42 34.19
C ASN A 302 44.45 1.50 33.71
N PHE A 303 44.56 1.26 32.39
CA PHE A 303 45.67 0.49 31.85
C PHE A 303 47.02 1.18 32.04
N LYS A 304 47.10 2.52 31.84
CA LYS A 304 48.33 3.28 32.05
C LYS A 304 48.82 3.27 33.51
N ASN A 305 47.89 3.27 34.45
CA ASN A 305 48.18 3.32 35.89
C ASN A 305 48.43 1.95 36.52
N ASP A 306 48.22 0.85 35.79
CA ASP A 306 48.48 -0.50 36.28
C ASP A 306 50.01 -0.76 36.35
N PRO A 307 50.61 -0.96 37.54
CA PRO A 307 52.03 -1.22 37.67
C PRO A 307 52.49 -2.54 37.02
N GLN A 308 51.57 -3.46 36.74
CA GLN A 308 51.84 -4.75 36.10
C GLN A 308 51.47 -4.77 34.61
N ARG A 309 51.21 -3.61 34.01
CA ARG A 309 50.87 -3.53 32.58
C ARG A 309 52.00 -4.07 31.71
N GLY A 310 51.64 -4.94 30.75
CA GLY A 310 52.55 -5.38 29.70
C GLY A 310 52.49 -4.47 28.46
N ASN A 311 53.15 -4.91 27.37
CA ASN A 311 53.22 -4.17 26.10
C ASN A 311 52.07 -4.47 25.12
N PHE A 312 51.00 -5.15 25.58
CA PHE A 312 49.82 -5.49 24.77
C PHE A 312 48.54 -5.07 25.47
N PHE A 313 47.64 -4.40 24.73
CA PHE A 313 46.30 -4.06 25.19
C PHE A 313 45.26 -4.55 24.18
N SER A 314 44.21 -5.21 24.66
CA SER A 314 43.07 -5.54 23.82
C SER A 314 41.73 -5.26 24.49
N LEU A 315 40.77 -4.80 23.69
CA LEU A 315 39.42 -4.53 24.15
C LEU A 315 38.40 -4.79 23.03
N HIS A 316 37.33 -5.49 23.40
CA HIS A 316 36.10 -5.56 22.62
C HIS A 316 35.02 -4.70 23.26
N LYS A 317 34.34 -3.87 22.47
CA LYS A 317 33.14 -3.14 22.91
C LYS A 317 32.05 -3.20 21.86
N LYS A 318 30.99 -3.97 22.13
CA LYS A 318 29.87 -4.13 21.20
C LYS A 318 29.26 -2.79 20.77
N GLU A 319 29.02 -1.88 21.72
CA GLU A 319 28.39 -0.58 21.49
C GLU A 319 29.36 0.50 20.99
N GLY A 320 30.65 0.20 20.89
CA GLY A 320 31.66 1.17 20.48
C GLY A 320 31.58 1.50 18.99
N ASP A 321 32.22 2.61 18.62
CA ASP A 321 32.38 3.02 17.24
C ASP A 321 33.87 3.25 16.89
N ASN A 322 34.12 3.78 15.71
CA ASN A 322 35.49 4.05 15.28
C ASN A 322 36.17 5.16 16.11
N GLU A 323 35.39 6.11 16.63
CA GLU A 323 35.92 7.19 17.46
C GLU A 323 36.34 6.65 18.83
N PHE A 324 35.50 5.80 19.44
CA PHE A 324 35.82 5.06 20.67
C PHE A 324 37.16 4.32 20.56
N MET A 325 37.33 3.50 19.51
CA MET A 325 38.59 2.80 19.28
C MET A 325 39.75 3.77 19.04
N SER A 326 39.49 4.88 18.34
CA SER A 326 40.53 5.85 18.02
C SER A 326 41.05 6.62 19.23
N ILE A 327 40.19 6.95 20.19
CA ILE A 327 40.58 7.58 21.46
C ILE A 327 41.55 6.67 22.22
N ILE A 328 41.18 5.39 22.41
CA ILE A 328 42.03 4.42 23.12
C ILE A 328 43.37 4.24 22.41
N ALA A 329 43.34 4.02 21.09
CA ALA A 329 44.56 3.84 20.32
C ALA A 329 45.47 5.07 20.42
N ASN A 330 44.96 6.29 20.19
CA ASN A 330 45.79 7.50 20.22
C ASN A 330 46.48 7.70 21.58
N GLU A 331 45.76 7.43 22.67
CA GLU A 331 46.29 7.60 24.01
C GLU A 331 47.33 6.53 24.38
N LEU A 332 47.21 5.29 23.91
CA LEU A 332 48.12 4.19 24.26
C LEU A 332 49.32 4.06 23.32
N THR A 333 49.19 4.44 22.05
CA THR A 333 50.25 4.23 21.04
C THR A 333 51.50 5.07 21.30
N THR A 334 51.40 6.13 22.11
CA THR A 334 52.55 6.98 22.50
C THR A 334 53.58 6.28 23.38
N GLU A 335 53.31 5.05 23.83
CA GLU A 335 54.11 4.34 24.84
C GLU A 335 54.73 3.03 24.34
N GLY A 336 54.69 2.75 23.03
CA GLY A 336 55.24 1.51 22.45
C GLY A 336 54.36 0.27 22.62
N THR A 337 53.19 0.40 23.25
CA THR A 337 52.18 -0.65 23.42
C THR A 337 51.51 -1.01 22.09
N LEU A 338 51.33 -2.32 21.85
CA LEU A 338 50.50 -2.84 20.76
C LEU A 338 49.04 -2.93 21.23
N VAL A 339 48.13 -2.33 20.46
CA VAL A 339 46.72 -2.12 20.83
C VAL A 339 45.82 -2.80 19.80
N PHE A 340 44.99 -3.76 20.21
CA PHE A 340 44.01 -4.42 19.36
C PHE A 340 42.58 -4.23 19.86
N LEU A 341 41.78 -3.48 19.10
CA LEU A 341 40.43 -3.09 19.47
C LEU A 341 39.42 -3.63 18.48
N THR A 342 38.25 -4.02 18.97
CA THR A 342 37.13 -4.44 18.12
C THR A 342 35.82 -3.88 18.63
N VAL A 343 34.92 -3.53 17.71
CA VAL A 343 33.54 -3.09 18.01
C VAL A 343 32.54 -3.76 17.08
N GLY A 344 31.31 -4.00 17.55
CA GLY A 344 30.28 -4.76 16.83
C GLY A 344 29.85 -6.03 17.55
N GLU A 345 29.03 -6.86 16.89
CA GLU A 345 28.49 -8.09 17.50
C GLU A 345 29.57 -9.15 17.72
N GLU A 346 29.56 -9.85 18.87
CA GLU A 346 30.63 -10.78 19.26
C GLU A 346 30.93 -11.89 18.25
N LYS A 347 29.90 -12.38 17.54
CA LYS A 347 30.03 -13.42 16.50
C LYS A 347 29.64 -12.91 15.11
N GLY A 348 29.32 -11.63 15.00
CA GLY A 348 28.82 -10.99 13.79
C GLY A 348 29.85 -10.06 13.15
N PRO A 349 29.45 -9.30 12.12
CA PRO A 349 30.33 -8.32 11.50
C PRO A 349 30.66 -7.18 12.49
N GLY A 350 31.86 -6.63 12.36
CA GLY A 350 32.35 -5.58 13.23
C GLY A 350 33.50 -4.78 12.63
N LEU A 351 33.95 -3.77 13.35
CA LEU A 351 35.18 -3.05 13.03
C LEU A 351 36.31 -3.57 13.90
N PHE A 352 37.53 -3.52 13.38
CA PHE A 352 38.73 -3.76 14.16
C PHE A 352 39.77 -2.68 13.89
N LEU A 353 40.63 -2.44 14.89
CA LEU A 353 41.76 -1.54 14.83
C LEU A 353 42.95 -2.18 15.55
N LEU A 354 44.06 -2.36 14.83
CA LEU A 354 45.37 -2.64 15.38
C LEU A 354 46.20 -1.35 15.32
N ALA A 355 46.77 -0.91 16.44
CA ALA A 355 47.62 0.28 16.52
C ALA A 355 48.87 -0.02 17.36
N GLY A 356 49.99 0.64 17.06
CA GLY A 356 51.28 0.31 17.68
C GLY A 356 52.46 0.87 16.89
N PRO A 357 53.69 0.42 17.20
CA PRO A 357 54.88 0.70 16.41
C PRO A 357 54.67 0.34 14.93
N SER A 358 55.06 1.24 14.02
CA SER A 358 54.74 1.12 12.58
C SER A 358 55.19 -0.18 11.94
N GLU A 359 56.38 -0.67 12.30
CA GLU A 359 56.93 -1.92 11.75
C GLU A 359 56.10 -3.13 12.20
N ARG A 360 55.78 -3.22 13.50
CA ARG A 360 54.94 -4.29 14.05
C ARG A 360 53.54 -4.31 13.43
N VAL A 361 52.91 -3.15 13.31
CA VAL A 361 51.56 -3.06 12.74
C VAL A 361 51.56 -3.42 11.25
N ALA A 362 52.61 -3.05 10.51
CA ALA A 362 52.77 -3.42 9.10
C ALA A 362 52.97 -4.93 8.92
N GLU A 363 53.70 -5.57 9.82
CA GLU A 363 53.92 -7.03 9.81
C GLU A 363 52.65 -7.80 10.22
N MET A 364 52.03 -7.42 11.33
CA MET A 364 50.96 -8.21 11.96
C MET A 364 49.57 -7.90 11.36
N GLY A 365 49.34 -6.67 10.89
CA GLY A 365 48.05 -6.20 10.39
C GLY A 365 47.42 -7.07 9.30
N PRO A 366 48.16 -7.45 8.23
CA PRO A 366 47.65 -8.37 7.20
C PRO A 366 47.22 -9.73 7.76
N ARG A 367 47.94 -10.26 8.75
CA ARG A 367 47.61 -11.55 9.38
C ARG A 367 46.37 -11.46 10.26
N VAL A 368 46.21 -10.37 11.01
CA VAL A 368 44.97 -10.06 11.73
C VAL A 368 43.78 -9.99 10.78
N LEU A 369 43.95 -9.31 9.63
CA LEU A 369 42.91 -9.19 8.61
C LEU A 369 42.48 -10.55 8.05
N GLU A 370 43.45 -11.44 7.77
CA GLU A 370 43.21 -12.79 7.30
C GLU A 370 42.44 -13.63 8.35
N MET A 371 42.85 -13.58 9.62
CA MET A 371 42.19 -14.31 10.71
C MET A 371 40.73 -13.88 10.90
N LEU A 372 40.46 -12.58 10.81
CA LEU A 372 39.11 -11.99 10.88
C LEU A 372 38.31 -12.07 9.58
N GLN A 373 38.93 -12.59 8.50
CA GLN A 373 38.35 -12.74 7.17
C GLN A 373 37.69 -11.43 6.68
N GLY A 374 38.38 -10.31 6.86
CA GLY A 374 37.83 -8.97 6.66
C GLY A 374 38.34 -8.22 5.43
N LYS A 375 38.02 -6.92 5.38
CA LYS A 375 38.67 -5.94 4.50
C LYS A 375 39.20 -4.77 5.32
N GLY A 376 40.44 -4.37 5.09
CA GLY A 376 41.09 -3.30 5.83
C GLY A 376 42.38 -2.85 5.19
N ALA A 377 42.95 -1.78 5.71
CA ALA A 377 44.23 -1.25 5.27
C ALA A 377 44.98 -0.64 6.46
N GLY A 378 46.30 -0.56 6.33
CA GLY A 378 47.16 0.06 7.33
C GLY A 378 47.96 1.24 6.78
N LYS A 379 48.16 2.24 7.63
CA LYS A 379 49.02 3.41 7.39
C LYS A 379 49.44 4.01 8.73
N ASN A 380 50.70 4.46 8.83
CA ASN A 380 51.25 5.21 9.97
C ASN A 380 50.97 4.55 11.34
N GLY A 381 51.37 3.28 11.53
CA GLY A 381 51.20 2.59 12.81
C GLY A 381 49.77 2.23 13.17
N ARG A 382 48.85 2.23 12.21
CA ARG A 382 47.46 1.78 12.38
C ARG A 382 47.05 0.88 11.24
N PHE A 383 46.35 -0.21 11.55
CA PHE A 383 45.72 -1.12 10.60
C PHE A 383 44.27 -1.34 11.01
N GLN A 384 43.32 -0.93 10.18
CA GLN A 384 41.90 -0.96 10.55
C GLN A 384 41.03 -1.44 9.40
N GLY A 385 39.87 -2.00 9.73
CA GLY A 385 38.98 -2.56 8.75
C GLY A 385 37.67 -3.07 9.29
N LYS A 386 36.90 -3.68 8.39
CA LYS A 386 35.67 -4.40 8.69
C LYS A 386 35.97 -5.90 8.73
N ALA A 387 35.66 -6.54 9.84
CA ALA A 387 35.64 -8.00 9.96
C ALA A 387 34.27 -8.52 9.52
N ASN A 388 34.26 -9.62 8.75
CA ASN A 388 33.00 -10.30 8.40
C ASN A 388 32.40 -11.04 9.61
N SER A 389 33.26 -11.52 10.52
CA SER A 389 32.86 -12.07 11.81
C SER A 389 33.95 -11.83 12.86
N LEU A 390 33.54 -11.40 14.06
CA LEU A 390 34.43 -11.28 15.22
C LEU A 390 34.56 -12.59 16.03
N ALA A 391 33.99 -13.71 15.57
CA ALA A 391 34.03 -14.99 16.29
C ALA A 391 35.45 -15.49 16.60
N ARG A 392 36.43 -15.14 15.74
CA ARG A 392 37.85 -15.50 15.88
C ARG A 392 38.69 -14.44 16.60
N ARG A 393 38.06 -13.42 17.19
CA ARG A 393 38.73 -12.37 17.99
C ARG A 393 39.69 -12.95 19.02
N GLY A 394 39.26 -13.96 19.78
CA GLY A 394 40.09 -14.56 20.82
C GLY A 394 41.35 -15.24 20.28
N GLU A 395 41.29 -15.84 19.08
CA GLU A 395 42.47 -16.39 18.42
C GLU A 395 43.45 -15.29 18.02
N VAL A 396 42.93 -14.15 17.54
CA VAL A 396 43.74 -12.98 17.20
C VAL A 396 44.41 -12.41 18.44
N GLU A 397 43.66 -12.25 19.54
CA GLU A 397 44.20 -11.77 20.83
C GLU A 397 45.35 -12.64 21.32
N ALA A 398 45.16 -13.97 21.34
CA ALA A 398 46.21 -14.91 21.74
C ALA A 398 47.43 -14.86 20.81
N PHE A 399 47.23 -14.73 19.50
CA PHE A 399 48.31 -14.58 18.52
C PHE A 399 49.13 -13.30 18.79
N LEU A 400 48.47 -12.16 18.96
CA LEU A 400 49.13 -10.88 19.21
C LEU A 400 49.88 -10.88 20.55
N GLU A 401 49.26 -11.42 21.61
CA GLU A 401 49.88 -11.49 22.95
C GLU A 401 51.14 -12.37 22.94
N GLN A 402 51.13 -13.49 22.23
CA GLN A 402 52.30 -14.37 22.10
C GLN A 402 53.47 -13.66 21.42
N GLN A 403 53.21 -12.84 20.41
CA GLN A 403 54.23 -12.08 19.70
C GLN A 403 54.83 -10.97 20.56
N CYS A 404 54.07 -10.39 21.49
CA CYS A 404 54.61 -9.45 22.47
C CYS A 404 55.49 -10.13 23.54
N LYS A 405 55.19 -11.37 23.93
CA LYS A 405 55.97 -12.13 24.93
C LYS A 405 57.29 -12.71 24.42
N GLN A 406 57.48 -12.85 23.12
CA GLN A 406 58.72 -13.37 22.53
C GLN A 406 59.86 -12.34 22.51
N GLU A 407 59.61 -11.11 22.99
CA GLU A 407 60.52 -9.96 22.92
C GLU A 407 60.92 -9.39 24.30
N GLU A 408 60.30 -9.84 25.40
CA GLU A 408 60.74 -9.59 26.78
C GLU A 408 61.80 -10.62 27.20
#